data_AF-A0A098B9L1-F1
#
_entry.id   AF-A0A098B9L1-F1
#
_cell.length_a   1.000
_cell.length_b   1.000
_cell.length_c   1.000
_cell.angle_alpha   90.00
_cell.angle_beta   90.00
_cell.angle_gamma   90.00
#
_symmetry.space_group_name_H-M   'P 1'
#
loop_
_entity.id
_entity.type
_entity.pdbx_description
1 polymer ?
#
loop_
_entity_poly.entity_id
_entity_poly.type
_entity_poly.pdbx_seq_one_letter_code
_entity_poly.pdbx_strand_id
1 'polypeptide(L)'
;MKRKAPSMYFLNTPLRDRLLIVLLGVIVFAYAFLGNQSSFSIADPQDRNPLLLSTGLVEAQEAELRIILWFEEGKPQENFLNKLPQEGWVWQESHPANSMSAGYSLAGYTRISQKSEQAIFSWYQGLVQDVGQAGGIAYLDERVPEGMDIAHYALQQNILPRQFSLSESVSSVAGWQESLLPRVVAGNDKVNIQVISQGYGQGRTALAIPVLLEEF
;
A
#
# COMPACT_ATOMS: atom_id res chain seq x y z
N MET A 1 -52.38 50.67 -9.03
CA MET A 1 -51.31 50.42 -8.04
C MET A 1 -49.98 50.22 -8.78
N LYS A 2 -49.03 51.15 -8.65
CA LYS A 2 -47.68 51.03 -9.25
C LYS A 2 -46.75 50.35 -8.25
N ARG A 3 -46.20 49.18 -8.57
CA ARG A 3 -45.17 48.50 -7.77
C ARG A 3 -43.84 49.23 -7.93
N LYS A 4 -43.26 49.72 -6.83
CA LYS A 4 -41.86 50.19 -6.77
C LYS A 4 -40.94 48.98 -6.75
N ALA A 5 -39.95 48.96 -7.65
CA ALA A 5 -38.87 47.98 -7.64
C ALA A 5 -37.92 48.23 -6.44
N PRO A 6 -37.29 47.18 -5.88
CA PRO A 6 -36.32 47.34 -4.82
C PRO A 6 -35.04 48.00 -5.36
N SER A 7 -34.64 49.08 -4.69
CA SER A 7 -33.39 49.79 -4.92
C SER A 7 -32.21 48.84 -4.69
N MET A 8 -31.43 48.58 -5.75
CA MET A 8 -30.12 47.95 -5.64
C MET A 8 -29.17 48.89 -4.89
N TYR A 9 -28.90 48.58 -3.62
CA TYR A 9 -27.87 49.22 -2.82
C TYR A 9 -26.46 48.72 -3.20
N PHE A 10 -25.97 48.97 -4.41
CA PHE A 10 -24.58 48.61 -4.76
C PHE A 10 -23.86 49.59 -5.72
N LEU A 11 -24.31 50.84 -5.81
CA LEU A 11 -23.56 51.89 -6.51
C LEU A 11 -23.41 53.09 -5.58
N ASN A 12 -22.37 53.10 -4.73
CA ASN A 12 -21.69 54.32 -4.22
C ASN A 12 -20.58 54.02 -3.19
N THR A 13 -19.99 52.81 -3.17
CA THR A 13 -18.78 52.57 -2.38
C THR A 13 -17.55 53.12 -3.10
N PRO A 14 -16.76 54.02 -2.47
CA PRO A 14 -15.49 54.49 -3.00
C PRO A 14 -14.57 53.33 -3.38
N LEU A 15 -13.75 53.49 -4.44
CA LEU A 15 -12.81 52.46 -4.92
C LEU A 15 -11.92 51.92 -3.79
N ARG A 16 -11.50 52.80 -2.88
CA ARG A 16 -10.69 52.48 -1.70
C ARG A 16 -11.39 51.49 -0.76
N ASP A 17 -12.69 51.66 -0.54
CA ASP A 17 -13.47 50.82 0.37
C ASP A 17 -13.78 49.46 -0.27
N ARG A 18 -13.98 49.43 -1.60
CA ARG A 18 -14.10 48.17 -2.36
C ARG A 18 -12.82 47.35 -2.30
N LEU A 19 -11.66 48.00 -2.45
CA LEU A 19 -10.35 47.35 -2.30
C LEU A 19 -10.16 46.78 -0.89
N LEU A 20 -10.57 47.52 0.15
CA LEU A 20 -10.45 47.09 1.54
C LEU A 20 -11.34 45.88 1.85
N ILE A 21 -12.57 45.83 1.32
CA ILE A 21 -13.48 44.68 1.45
C ILE A 21 -12.91 43.44 0.75
N VAL A 22 -12.37 43.60 -0.48
CA VAL A 22 -11.74 42.49 -1.20
C VAL A 22 -10.53 41.97 -0.44
N LEU A 23 -9.68 42.86 0.09
CA LEU A 23 -8.49 42.48 0.84
C LEU A 23 -8.84 41.74 2.13
N LEU A 24 -9.86 42.21 2.87
CA LEU A 24 -10.39 41.52 4.05
C LEU A 24 -10.96 40.15 3.70
N GLY A 25 -11.68 40.03 2.58
CA GLY A 25 -12.19 38.76 2.07
C GLY A 25 -11.07 37.76 1.76
N VAL A 26 -9.99 38.21 1.12
CA VAL A 26 -8.81 37.38 0.82
C VAL A 26 -8.11 36.94 2.11
N ILE A 27 -7.98 37.82 3.10
CA ILE A 27 -7.35 37.48 4.38
C ILE A 27 -8.18 36.44 5.13
N VAL A 28 -9.50 36.62 5.24
CA VAL A 28 -10.38 35.65 5.90
C VAL A 28 -10.40 34.32 5.16
N PHE A 29 -10.42 34.35 3.82
CA PHE A 29 -10.35 33.12 3.01
C PHE A 29 -9.00 32.42 3.18
N ALA A 30 -7.88 33.15 3.19
CA ALA A 30 -6.57 32.59 3.44
C ALA A 30 -6.48 31.98 4.85
N TYR A 31 -6.99 32.65 5.88
CA TYR A 31 -7.02 32.11 7.24
C TYR A 31 -7.93 30.89 7.38
N ALA A 32 -9.08 30.84 6.70
CA ALA A 32 -9.94 29.67 6.68
C ALA A 32 -9.29 28.49 5.92
N PHE A 33 -8.57 28.78 4.84
CA PHE A 33 -7.91 27.74 4.04
C PHE A 33 -6.61 27.23 4.69
N LEU A 34 -5.86 28.09 5.37
CA LEU A 34 -4.67 27.73 6.15
C LEU A 34 -5.05 27.09 7.50
N GLY A 35 -6.11 27.57 8.16
CA GLY A 35 -6.58 27.04 9.44
C GLY A 35 -7.34 25.71 9.33
N ASN A 36 -7.81 25.35 8.14
CA ASN A 36 -8.45 24.07 7.86
C ASN A 36 -7.51 23.04 7.21
N GLN A 37 -6.20 23.31 7.21
CA GLN A 37 -5.22 22.23 7.16
C GLN A 37 -5.25 21.54 8.52
N SER A 38 -6.30 20.74 8.75
CA SER A 38 -6.23 19.64 9.70
C SER A 38 -4.91 18.95 9.41
N SER A 39 -4.02 19.01 10.39
CA SER A 39 -2.73 18.34 10.38
C SER A 39 -2.96 16.87 10.05
N PHE A 40 -2.91 16.53 8.76
CA PHE A 40 -2.51 15.22 8.32
C PHE A 40 -1.12 15.10 8.89
N SER A 41 -1.04 14.49 10.07
CA SER A 41 0.21 14.01 10.59
C SER A 41 0.71 13.08 9.51
N ILE A 42 1.65 13.55 8.70
CA ILE A 42 2.42 12.69 7.81
C ILE A 42 3.24 11.88 8.81
N ALA A 43 2.64 10.80 9.32
CA ALA A 43 3.31 9.84 10.16
C ALA A 43 4.61 9.47 9.44
N ASP A 44 5.70 9.49 10.21
CA ASP A 44 7.06 9.23 9.77
C ASP A 44 7.05 8.07 8.75
N PRO A 45 7.58 8.26 7.52
CA PRO A 45 7.54 7.24 6.46
C PRO A 45 8.10 5.87 6.89
N GLN A 46 8.91 5.83 7.95
CA GLN A 46 9.57 4.63 8.43
C GLN A 46 8.67 3.67 9.24
N ASP A 47 7.46 4.07 9.67
CA ASP A 47 6.67 3.27 10.62
C ASP A 47 5.29 2.82 10.10
N ARG A 48 5.07 2.88 8.78
CA ARG A 48 3.79 2.43 8.19
C ARG A 48 3.88 0.97 7.77
N ASN A 49 3.08 0.15 8.46
CA ASN A 49 2.78 -1.21 8.06
C ASN A 49 1.80 -1.20 6.88
N PRO A 50 2.19 -1.67 5.69
CA PRO A 50 1.33 -1.66 4.51
C PRO A 50 0.33 -2.82 4.48
N LEU A 51 0.41 -3.77 5.43
CA LEU A 51 -0.46 -4.93 5.47
C LEU A 51 -1.95 -4.54 5.62
N LEU A 52 -2.83 -5.34 5.04
CA LEU A 52 -4.20 -4.95 4.68
C LEU A 52 -5.07 -4.74 5.91
N LEU A 53 -5.02 -5.62 6.92
CA LEU A 53 -5.91 -5.53 8.09
C LEU A 53 -5.60 -4.31 8.98
N SER A 54 -4.34 -3.89 9.04
CA SER A 54 -3.91 -2.73 9.86
C SER A 54 -4.28 -1.39 9.25
N THR A 55 -4.69 -1.36 7.98
CA THR A 55 -5.07 -0.10 7.31
C THR A 55 -6.41 0.47 7.77
N GLY A 56 -7.31 -0.37 8.29
CA GLY A 56 -8.69 0.00 8.60
C GLY A 56 -9.57 0.23 7.37
N LEU A 57 -9.11 -0.17 6.18
CA LEU A 57 -9.87 -0.08 4.93
C LEU A 57 -10.68 -1.34 4.58
N VAL A 58 -10.51 -2.39 5.40
CA VAL A 58 -11.24 -3.66 5.32
C VAL A 58 -11.80 -3.99 6.72
N GLU A 59 -12.92 -4.69 6.78
CA GLU A 59 -13.55 -5.18 8.01
C GLU A 59 -13.09 -6.60 8.40
N ALA A 60 -12.35 -7.25 7.49
CA ALA A 60 -11.82 -8.59 7.66
C ALA A 60 -11.03 -8.70 8.98
N GLN A 61 -11.23 -9.81 9.69
CA GLN A 61 -10.54 -10.08 10.96
C GLN A 61 -9.27 -10.92 10.78
N GLU A 62 -9.21 -11.64 9.66
CA GLU A 62 -8.12 -12.55 9.30
C GLU A 62 -7.71 -12.34 7.85
N ALA A 63 -6.42 -12.58 7.59
CA ALA A 63 -5.83 -12.60 6.25
C ALA A 63 -5.06 -13.90 6.05
N GLU A 64 -5.03 -14.38 4.81
CA GLU A 64 -4.12 -15.44 4.39
C GLU A 64 -2.78 -14.81 4.04
N LEU A 65 -1.70 -15.34 4.61
CA LEU A 65 -0.35 -14.84 4.38
C LEU A 65 0.52 -15.94 3.78
N ARG A 66 1.23 -15.59 2.71
CA ARG A 66 2.24 -16.43 2.07
C ARG A 66 3.57 -15.69 2.06
N ILE A 67 4.63 -16.34 2.49
CA ILE A 67 6.02 -15.87 2.35
C ILE A 67 6.74 -16.81 1.39
N ILE A 68 7.51 -16.27 0.44
CA ILE A 68 8.29 -17.06 -0.51
C ILE A 68 9.73 -16.59 -0.45
N LEU A 69 10.66 -17.50 -0.20
CA LEU A 69 12.09 -17.26 -0.36
C LEU A 69 12.50 -17.85 -1.71
N TRP A 70 13.05 -17.04 -2.61
CA TRP A 70 13.51 -17.46 -3.93
C TRP A 70 15.01 -17.27 -4.07
N PHE A 71 15.69 -18.29 -4.57
CA PHE A 71 17.13 -18.28 -4.80
C PHE A 71 17.41 -18.75 -6.22
N GLU A 72 17.85 -17.84 -7.08
CA GLU A 72 18.11 -18.13 -8.50
C GLU A 72 19.25 -19.13 -8.69
N GLU A 73 20.31 -19.02 -7.87
CA GLU A 73 21.51 -19.86 -7.93
C GLU A 73 21.33 -21.25 -7.26
N GLY A 74 20.11 -21.58 -6.83
CA GLY A 74 19.78 -22.84 -6.17
C GLY A 74 19.77 -22.73 -4.64
N LYS A 75 19.77 -23.88 -3.94
CA LYS A 75 19.58 -23.92 -2.50
C LYS A 75 20.75 -23.22 -1.77
N PRO A 76 20.49 -22.24 -0.89
CA PRO A 76 21.55 -21.57 -0.15
C PRO A 76 22.23 -22.52 0.84
N GLN A 77 23.48 -22.21 1.21
CA GLN A 77 24.20 -22.96 2.26
C GLN A 77 23.52 -22.83 3.62
N GLU A 78 22.92 -21.67 3.88
CA GLU A 78 22.15 -21.43 5.08
C GLU A 78 20.84 -22.22 5.06
N ASN A 79 20.57 -22.94 6.16
CA ASN A 79 19.30 -23.63 6.33
C ASN A 79 18.26 -22.69 6.95
N PHE A 80 17.57 -21.93 6.09
CA PHE A 80 16.51 -20.99 6.50
C PHE A 80 15.36 -21.68 7.24
N LEU A 81 14.99 -22.91 6.89
CA LEU A 81 13.84 -23.61 7.48
C LEU A 81 13.92 -23.67 9.01
N ASN A 82 15.12 -23.81 9.57
CA ASN A 82 15.34 -23.88 11.01
C ASN A 82 15.19 -22.51 11.73
N LYS A 83 15.24 -21.41 10.99
CA LYS A 83 15.12 -20.04 11.51
C LYS A 83 13.71 -19.46 11.33
N LEU A 84 12.88 -20.11 10.52
CA LEU A 84 11.53 -19.66 10.21
C LEU A 84 10.53 -20.08 11.30
N PRO A 85 9.46 -19.29 11.54
CA PRO A 85 8.40 -19.64 12.48
C PRO A 85 7.78 -21.01 12.14
N GLN A 86 7.63 -21.87 13.14
CA GLN A 86 7.06 -23.22 12.95
C GLN A 86 5.60 -23.31 13.37
N GLU A 87 5.22 -22.62 14.46
CA GLU A 87 3.87 -22.68 15.00
C GLU A 87 2.87 -21.95 14.09
N GLY A 88 1.85 -22.66 13.61
CA GLY A 88 0.83 -22.10 12.74
C GLY A 88 1.26 -21.87 11.28
N TRP A 89 2.48 -22.27 10.91
CA TRP A 89 2.99 -22.17 9.54
C TRP A 89 3.08 -23.54 8.87
N VAL A 90 2.78 -23.56 7.58
CA VAL A 90 3.02 -24.71 6.71
C VAL A 90 4.09 -24.34 5.71
N TRP A 91 5.26 -25.00 5.79
CA TRP A 91 6.40 -24.75 4.90
C TRP A 91 6.51 -25.82 3.82
N GLN A 92 6.83 -25.40 2.60
CA GLN A 92 7.01 -26.26 1.44
C GLN A 92 8.26 -25.83 0.68
N GLU A 93 9.19 -26.76 0.49
CA GLU A 93 10.32 -26.58 -0.40
C GLU A 93 9.95 -27.02 -1.82
N SER A 94 10.37 -26.26 -2.83
CA SER A 94 10.28 -26.68 -4.23
C SER A 94 11.67 -26.70 -4.87
N HIS A 95 11.94 -27.77 -5.62
CA HIS A 95 13.17 -27.96 -6.39
C HIS A 95 12.80 -28.51 -7.78
N PRO A 96 13.35 -27.98 -8.88
CA PRO A 96 13.31 -28.66 -10.16
C PRO A 96 14.22 -29.89 -10.07
N ALA A 97 13.60 -31.07 -10.11
CA ALA A 97 14.24 -32.33 -9.75
C ALA A 97 15.49 -32.73 -10.57
N ASN A 98 15.82 -32.08 -11.71
CA ASN A 98 16.82 -32.60 -12.66
C ASN A 98 17.48 -31.56 -13.62
N SER A 99 17.92 -30.38 -13.19
CA SER A 99 18.82 -29.59 -14.07
C SER A 99 19.85 -28.76 -13.30
N MET A 100 21.07 -28.71 -13.82
CA MET A 100 22.25 -28.03 -13.25
C MET A 100 22.14 -26.48 -13.25
N SER A 101 20.93 -25.90 -13.22
CA SER A 101 20.76 -24.47 -13.45
C SER A 101 19.47 -23.84 -12.92
N ALA A 102 18.74 -24.44 -11.99
CA ALA A 102 17.38 -23.98 -11.72
C ALA A 102 17.11 -23.69 -10.23
N GLY A 103 16.48 -22.53 -10.00
CA GLY A 103 16.32 -21.89 -8.71
C GLY A 103 15.59 -22.72 -7.66
N TYR A 104 15.87 -22.41 -6.40
CA TYR A 104 15.27 -23.00 -5.22
C TYR A 104 14.23 -22.06 -4.63
N SER A 105 13.10 -22.63 -4.17
CA SER A 105 12.12 -21.86 -3.42
C SER A 105 11.70 -22.56 -2.13
N LEU A 106 11.44 -21.74 -1.10
CA LEU A 106 10.84 -22.14 0.16
C LEU A 106 9.64 -21.23 0.42
N ALA A 107 8.44 -21.81 0.41
CA ALA A 107 7.20 -21.09 0.64
C ALA A 107 6.56 -21.47 1.98
N GLY A 108 6.10 -20.49 2.73
CA GLY A 108 5.39 -20.64 4.00
C GLY A 108 4.01 -20.04 3.92
N TYR A 109 3.03 -20.72 4.51
CA TYR A 109 1.63 -20.31 4.52
C TYR A 109 1.10 -20.26 5.94
N THR A 110 0.34 -19.22 6.26
CA THR A 110 -0.34 -19.10 7.55
C THR A 110 -1.60 -18.23 7.44
N ARG A 111 -2.35 -18.13 8.54
CA ARG A 111 -3.42 -17.14 8.71
C ARG A 111 -3.04 -16.20 9.83
N ILE A 112 -3.29 -14.93 9.62
CA ILE A 112 -2.88 -13.86 10.53
C ILE A 112 -4.09 -13.02 10.91
N SER A 113 -4.02 -12.41 12.08
CA SER A 113 -4.99 -11.41 12.53
C SER A 113 -4.39 -10.01 12.45
N GLN A 114 -5.25 -8.99 12.51
CA GLN A 114 -4.82 -7.59 12.58
C GLN A 114 -3.81 -7.33 13.70
N LYS A 115 -3.96 -8.01 14.85
CA LYS A 115 -3.07 -7.84 16.02
C LYS A 115 -1.65 -8.35 15.77
N SER A 116 -1.47 -9.28 14.83
CA SER A 116 -0.17 -9.89 14.51
C SER A 116 0.55 -9.21 13.36
N GLU A 117 -0.12 -8.40 12.53
CA GLU A 117 0.46 -7.84 11.31
C GLU A 117 1.73 -7.04 11.55
N GLN A 118 1.74 -6.15 12.55
CA GLN A 118 2.92 -5.31 12.82
C GLN A 118 4.16 -6.17 13.13
N ALA A 119 3.99 -7.19 13.96
CA ALA A 119 5.07 -8.09 14.35
C ALA A 119 5.56 -8.92 13.16
N ILE A 120 4.62 -9.42 12.34
CA ILE A 120 4.92 -10.20 11.14
C ILE A 120 5.65 -9.35 10.11
N PHE A 121 5.18 -8.13 9.86
CA PHE A 121 5.81 -7.23 8.90
C PHE A 121 7.23 -6.85 9.34
N SER A 122 7.42 -6.56 10.63
CA SER A 122 8.76 -6.29 11.20
C SER A 122 9.70 -7.50 11.05
N TRP A 123 9.20 -8.71 11.32
CA TRP A 123 9.95 -9.95 11.11
C TRP A 123 10.31 -10.15 9.63
N TYR A 124 9.36 -9.94 8.72
CA TYR A 124 9.57 -10.03 7.28
C TYR A 124 10.65 -9.06 6.80
N GLN A 125 10.69 -7.82 7.30
CA GLN A 125 11.75 -6.87 6.96
C GLN A 125 13.14 -7.37 7.36
N GLY A 126 13.28 -8.02 8.51
CA GLY A 126 14.53 -8.70 8.90
C GLY A 126 14.85 -9.88 7.96
N LEU A 127 13.86 -10.70 7.65
CA LEU A 127 13.99 -11.83 6.73
C LEU A 127 14.46 -11.41 5.34
N VAL A 128 13.96 -10.28 4.82
CA VAL A 128 14.41 -9.70 3.54
C VAL A 128 15.92 -9.43 3.55
N GLN A 129 16.47 -8.94 4.66
CA GLN A 129 17.90 -8.67 4.79
C GLN A 129 18.71 -9.96 4.81
N ASP A 130 18.29 -10.94 5.64
CA ASP A 130 18.99 -12.23 5.76
C ASP A 130 19.00 -12.99 4.44
N VAL A 131 17.84 -13.04 3.76
CA VAL A 131 17.68 -13.71 2.46
C VAL A 131 18.48 -12.98 1.37
N GLY A 132 18.49 -11.65 1.39
CA GLY A 132 19.30 -10.85 0.47
C GLY A 132 20.81 -11.06 0.64
N GLN A 133 21.30 -11.22 1.88
CA GLN A 133 22.70 -11.55 2.15
C GLN A 133 23.09 -12.94 1.63
N ALA A 134 22.13 -13.87 1.59
CA ALA A 134 22.30 -15.20 1.03
C ALA A 134 22.07 -15.27 -0.51
N GLY A 135 21.92 -14.11 -1.19
CA GLY A 135 21.73 -14.04 -2.64
C GLY A 135 20.32 -14.36 -3.12
N GLY A 136 19.33 -14.35 -2.24
CA GLY A 136 17.91 -14.59 -2.56
C GLY A 136 17.04 -13.33 -2.54
N ILE A 137 15.74 -13.55 -2.78
CA ILE A 137 14.68 -12.54 -2.64
C ILE A 137 13.57 -13.12 -1.77
N ALA A 138 13.09 -12.35 -0.79
CA ALA A 138 11.93 -12.70 0.03
C ALA A 138 10.68 -11.94 -0.45
N TYR A 139 9.62 -12.68 -0.73
CA TYR A 139 8.31 -12.17 -1.11
C TYR A 139 7.30 -12.42 -0.01
N LEU A 140 6.34 -11.52 0.09
CA LEU A 140 5.17 -11.56 0.95
C LEU A 140 3.94 -11.33 0.07
N ASP A 141 2.96 -12.21 0.20
CA ASP A 141 1.62 -12.10 -0.40
C ASP A 141 0.61 -12.18 0.75
N GLU A 142 -0.24 -11.18 0.88
CA GLU A 142 -1.33 -11.13 1.86
C GLU A 142 -2.67 -11.01 1.13
N ARG A 143 -3.66 -11.83 1.52
CA ARG A 143 -4.98 -11.87 0.91
C ARG A 143 -6.09 -11.74 1.94
N VAL A 144 -7.07 -10.90 1.65
CA VAL A 144 -8.29 -10.74 2.44
C VAL A 144 -9.54 -10.98 1.59
N PRO A 145 -10.60 -11.59 2.16
CA PRO A 145 -11.83 -11.91 1.44
C PRO A 145 -12.78 -10.70 1.31
N GLU A 146 -12.21 -9.51 1.06
CA GLU A 146 -12.96 -8.25 0.93
C GLU A 146 -12.37 -7.38 -0.17
N GLY A 147 -13.23 -6.64 -0.87
CA GLY A 147 -12.81 -5.67 -1.88
C GLY A 147 -12.49 -4.32 -1.23
N MET A 148 -11.35 -3.75 -1.58
CA MET A 148 -10.84 -2.50 -1.03
C MET A 148 -10.76 -1.38 -2.09
N ASP A 149 -10.91 -0.13 -1.65
CA ASP A 149 -10.56 1.05 -2.43
C ASP A 149 -9.04 1.19 -2.57
N ILE A 150 -8.48 0.73 -3.71
CA ILE A 150 -7.03 0.78 -3.95
C ILE A 150 -6.51 2.22 -4.03
N ALA A 151 -7.31 3.17 -4.54
CA ALA A 151 -6.85 4.54 -4.66
C ALA A 151 -6.69 5.17 -3.27
N HIS A 152 -7.66 4.93 -2.39
CA HIS A 152 -7.56 5.36 -0.99
C HIS A 152 -6.39 4.67 -0.27
N TYR A 153 -6.24 3.35 -0.44
CA TYR A 153 -5.12 2.60 0.12
C TYR A 153 -3.76 3.16 -0.34
N ALA A 154 -3.56 3.37 -1.64
CA ALA A 154 -2.30 3.86 -2.19
C ALA A 154 -1.93 5.24 -1.64
N LEU A 155 -2.91 6.14 -1.50
CA LEU A 155 -2.72 7.45 -0.88
C LEU A 155 -2.37 7.32 0.62
N GLN A 156 -3.11 6.49 1.36
CA GLN A 156 -2.86 6.26 2.79
C GLN A 156 -1.47 5.66 3.05
N GLN A 157 -1.00 4.78 2.17
CA GLN A 157 0.31 4.13 2.29
C GLN A 157 1.45 4.89 1.59
N ASN A 158 1.16 6.09 1.04
CA ASN A 158 2.13 6.91 0.31
C ASN A 158 2.85 6.12 -0.82
N ILE A 159 2.09 5.27 -1.51
CA ILE A 159 2.56 4.49 -2.65
C ILE A 159 2.53 5.42 -3.86
N LEU A 160 3.68 5.64 -4.48
CA LEU A 160 3.80 6.35 -5.74
C LEU A 160 3.43 5.39 -6.88
N PRO A 161 2.26 5.55 -7.54
CA PRO A 161 1.84 4.62 -8.58
C PRO A 161 2.80 4.70 -9.77
N ARG A 162 3.19 3.53 -10.29
CA ARG A 162 3.98 3.41 -11.52
C ARG A 162 3.17 2.75 -12.63
N GLN A 163 2.37 1.76 -12.25
CA GLN A 163 1.49 1.02 -13.14
C GLN A 163 0.11 0.93 -12.49
N PHE A 164 -0.93 1.10 -13.29
CA PHE A 164 -2.31 1.03 -12.85
C PHE A 164 -3.14 0.31 -13.90
N SER A 165 -4.07 -0.53 -13.45
CA SER A 165 -5.03 -1.21 -14.31
C SER A 165 -6.42 -1.14 -13.70
N LEU A 166 -7.42 -0.90 -14.54
CA LEU A 166 -8.82 -0.89 -14.16
C LEU A 166 -9.62 -1.65 -15.22
N SER A 167 -10.32 -2.67 -14.77
CA SER A 167 -11.33 -3.40 -15.52
C SER A 167 -12.66 -3.37 -14.76
N GLU A 168 -13.73 -3.90 -15.35
CA GLU A 168 -15.11 -3.76 -14.84
C GLU A 168 -15.29 -4.08 -13.35
N SER A 169 -14.53 -5.05 -12.81
CA SER A 169 -14.60 -5.41 -11.39
C SER A 169 -13.25 -5.51 -10.69
N VAL A 170 -12.12 -5.32 -11.41
CA VAL A 170 -10.77 -5.47 -10.85
C VAL A 170 -10.01 -4.17 -11.02
N SER A 171 -9.45 -3.68 -9.93
CA SER A 171 -8.48 -2.59 -9.90
C SER A 171 -7.13 -3.13 -9.45
N SER A 172 -6.05 -2.56 -9.97
CA SER A 172 -4.69 -2.89 -9.54
C SER A 172 -3.81 -1.65 -9.57
N VAL A 173 -2.93 -1.53 -8.58
CA VAL A 173 -1.83 -0.58 -8.57
C VAL A 173 -0.52 -1.33 -8.28
N ALA A 174 0.52 -1.05 -9.06
CA ALA A 174 1.89 -1.37 -8.70
C ALA A 174 2.68 -0.07 -8.60
N GLY A 175 3.50 0.04 -7.56
CA GLY A 175 4.11 1.32 -7.22
C GLY A 175 5.37 1.21 -6.40
N TRP A 176 5.82 2.37 -5.96
CA TRP A 176 7.00 2.56 -5.13
C TRP A 176 6.61 3.12 -3.77
N GLN A 177 6.98 2.43 -2.69
CA GLN A 177 6.94 2.94 -1.33
C GLN A 177 8.37 3.02 -0.78
N GLU A 178 8.79 4.19 -0.29
CA GLU A 178 10.18 4.45 0.10
C GLU A 178 10.70 3.53 1.22
N SER A 179 9.84 3.14 2.17
CA SER A 179 10.22 2.30 3.32
C SER A 179 10.21 0.79 3.06
N LEU A 180 9.91 0.34 1.83
CA LEU A 180 9.93 -1.08 1.46
C LEU A 180 11.20 -1.49 0.72
N LEU A 181 11.80 -2.56 1.23
CA LEU A 181 12.80 -3.37 0.55
C LEU A 181 12.25 -4.80 0.42
N PRO A 182 12.65 -5.58 -0.59
CA PRO A 182 13.59 -5.26 -1.67
C PRO A 182 12.92 -4.58 -2.87
N ARG A 183 13.72 -4.09 -3.82
CA ARG A 183 13.23 -3.47 -5.08
C ARG A 183 13.27 -4.48 -6.23
N VAL A 184 12.22 -4.52 -7.04
CA VAL A 184 12.18 -5.32 -8.27
C VAL A 184 11.97 -4.42 -9.49
N VAL A 185 12.45 -4.87 -10.65
CA VAL A 185 12.26 -4.17 -11.92
C VAL A 185 11.04 -4.77 -12.61
N ALA A 186 10.04 -3.94 -12.92
CA ALA A 186 8.86 -4.34 -13.69
C ALA A 186 8.80 -3.51 -14.98
N GLY A 187 9.24 -4.08 -16.10
CA GLY A 187 9.45 -3.34 -17.34
C GLY A 187 10.57 -2.30 -17.17
N ASN A 188 10.26 -1.02 -17.36
CA ASN A 188 11.22 0.08 -17.16
C ASN A 188 11.13 0.70 -15.76
N ASP A 189 10.14 0.29 -14.94
CA ASP A 189 9.87 0.87 -13.65
C ASP A 189 10.51 0.07 -12.51
N LYS A 190 10.88 0.79 -11.45
CA LYS A 190 11.21 0.18 -10.15
C LYS A 190 9.96 0.19 -9.29
N VAL A 191 9.54 -1.00 -8.88
CA VAL A 191 8.36 -1.22 -8.04
C VAL A 191 8.75 -2.13 -6.88
N ASN A 192 8.06 -1.99 -5.75
CA ASN A 192 8.29 -2.81 -4.56
C ASN A 192 6.99 -3.15 -3.81
N ILE A 193 5.84 -2.78 -4.38
CA ILE A 193 4.53 -3.12 -3.85
C ILE A 193 3.53 -3.21 -4.99
N GLN A 194 2.64 -4.19 -4.92
CA GLN A 194 1.47 -4.31 -5.79
C GLN A 194 0.25 -4.65 -4.96
N VAL A 195 -0.88 -4.00 -5.27
CA VAL A 195 -2.19 -4.35 -4.73
C VAL A 195 -3.16 -4.59 -5.88
N ILE A 196 -4.00 -5.62 -5.73
CA ILE A 196 -5.10 -5.93 -6.63
C ILE A 196 -6.34 -6.16 -5.77
N SER A 197 -7.47 -5.63 -6.23
CA SER A 197 -8.76 -5.70 -5.53
C SER A 197 -9.84 -5.98 -6.57
N GLN A 198 -10.65 -6.99 -6.30
CA GLN A 198 -11.85 -7.29 -7.04
C GLN A 198 -13.08 -6.94 -6.21
N GLY A 199 -13.96 -6.11 -6.74
CA GLY A 199 -15.18 -5.65 -6.06
C GLY A 199 -14.93 -4.54 -5.03
N TYR A 200 -16.00 -4.13 -4.35
CA TYR A 200 -15.98 -3.14 -3.28
C TYR A 200 -16.83 -3.66 -2.12
N GLY A 201 -16.25 -3.79 -0.92
CA GLY A 201 -16.88 -4.51 0.18
C GLY A 201 -16.87 -6.03 -0.07
N GLN A 202 -17.92 -6.56 -0.71
CA GLN A 202 -17.94 -7.96 -1.12
C GLN A 202 -16.96 -8.18 -2.28
N GLY A 203 -15.89 -8.95 -2.03
CA GLY A 203 -14.78 -9.03 -2.98
C GLY A 203 -13.59 -9.81 -2.46
N ARG A 204 -12.43 -9.53 -3.04
CA ARG A 204 -11.13 -10.06 -2.59
C ARG A 204 -10.03 -9.07 -2.92
N THR A 205 -9.07 -8.94 -2.02
CA THR A 205 -7.90 -8.07 -2.19
C THR A 205 -6.64 -8.88 -1.91
N ALA A 206 -5.60 -8.66 -2.70
CA ALA A 206 -4.27 -9.17 -2.45
C ALA A 206 -3.24 -8.04 -2.51
N LEU A 207 -2.24 -8.15 -1.65
CA LEU A 207 -1.07 -7.29 -1.54
C LEU A 207 0.18 -8.16 -1.75
N ALA A 208 1.14 -7.68 -2.53
CA ALA A 208 2.45 -8.34 -2.71
C ALA A 208 3.63 -7.39 -2.49
N ILE A 209 4.65 -7.86 -1.79
CA ILE A 209 5.90 -7.15 -1.46
C ILE A 209 7.11 -8.11 -1.61
N PRO A 210 8.12 -7.82 -2.46
CA PRO A 210 7.98 -6.98 -3.63
C PRO A 210 7.02 -7.65 -4.63
N VAL A 211 6.80 -7.01 -5.78
CA VAL A 211 5.83 -7.46 -6.78
C VAL A 211 6.07 -8.92 -7.22
N LEU A 212 5.19 -9.83 -6.80
CA LEU A 212 5.02 -11.19 -7.32
C LEU A 212 3.64 -11.73 -6.92
N LEU A 213 2.62 -11.43 -7.71
CA LEU A 213 1.33 -12.13 -7.63
C LEU A 213 1.34 -13.19 -8.73
N GLU A 214 1.60 -14.45 -8.35
CA GLU A 214 1.66 -15.53 -9.33
C GLU A 214 0.30 -15.72 -10.01
N GLU A 215 -0.82 -15.55 -9.31
CA GLU A 215 -2.19 -15.67 -9.83
C GLU A 215 -3.20 -14.86 -8.97
N PHE A 216 -4.13 -14.13 -9.61
CA PHE A 216 -5.23 -13.36 -8.99
C PHE A 216 -6.58 -13.70 -9.64
#